data_AF-A0A2D5T0W8-F1
#
_entry.id   AF-A0A2D5T0W8-F1
#
_cell.length_a   1.000
_cell.length_b   1.000
_cell.length_c   1.000
_cell.angle_alpha   90.00
_cell.angle_beta   90.00
_cell.angle_gamma   90.00
#
_symmetry.space_group_name_H-M   'P 1'
#
loop_
_entity.id
_entity.type
_entity.pdbx_description
1 polymer ?
#
loop_
_entity_poly.entity_id
_entity_poly.type
_entity_poly.pdbx_seq_one_letter_code
_entity_poly.pdbx_strand_id
1 'polypeptide(L)'
;MGIEPSLDPHSEATVVPAVTGACMLMTRALFDSVGGWDNGYLIGDFEDSDLCFKIREQGKHCVYVPTVELTHLERQSFNLTGAPDFRTKVVIYNATRHQNKWSSLLQQSVSKG
;
A
#
# COMPACT_ATOMS: atom_id res chain seq x y z
N MET A 1 -0.65 7.62 10.47
CA MET A 1 -1.48 7.59 11.68
C MET A 1 -2.90 7.21 11.32
N GLY A 2 -3.30 6.01 11.74
CA GLY A 2 -4.65 5.49 11.52
C GLY A 2 -5.72 6.32 12.22
N ILE A 3 -6.96 6.16 11.77
CA ILE A 3 -8.15 6.75 12.39
C ILE A 3 -8.42 6.03 13.72
N GLU A 4 -8.99 6.71 14.71
CA GLU A 4 -9.48 6.05 15.93
C GLU A 4 -10.47 4.94 15.52
N PRO A 5 -10.36 3.70 16.03
CA PRO A 5 -11.24 2.60 15.59
C PRO A 5 -12.74 2.92 15.71
N SER A 6 -13.14 3.73 16.69
CA SER A 6 -14.52 4.17 16.88
C SER A 6 -15.06 5.10 15.78
N LEU A 7 -14.17 5.73 15.02
CA LEU A 7 -14.48 6.65 13.91
C LEU A 7 -14.44 5.96 12.54
N ASP A 8 -14.10 4.66 12.50
CA ASP A 8 -14.15 3.87 11.27
C ASP A 8 -15.61 3.63 10.86
N PRO A 9 -16.04 4.10 9.67
CA PRO A 9 -17.41 3.88 9.23
C PRO A 9 -17.70 2.42 8.81
N HIS A 10 -16.68 1.57 8.70
CA HIS A 10 -16.82 0.19 8.27
C HIS A 10 -17.03 -0.76 9.46
N SER A 11 -18.14 -1.49 9.46
CA SER A 11 -18.44 -2.56 10.43
C SER A 11 -18.28 -3.97 9.83
N GLU A 12 -18.17 -4.07 8.50
CA GLU A 12 -18.07 -5.33 7.76
C GLU A 12 -16.90 -5.32 6.78
N ALA A 13 -16.52 -6.51 6.32
CA ALA A 13 -15.49 -6.67 5.31
C ALA A 13 -15.85 -5.89 4.03
N THR A 14 -15.03 -4.91 3.67
CA THR A 14 -15.33 -3.97 2.59
C THR A 14 -14.24 -4.02 1.52
N VAL A 15 -14.65 -4.09 0.25
CA VAL A 15 -13.72 -3.97 -0.87
C VAL A 15 -13.20 -2.54 -0.95
N VAL A 16 -11.88 -2.39 -0.91
CA VAL A 16 -11.20 -1.08 -0.94
C VAL A 16 -10.19 -1.01 -2.09
N PRO A 17 -9.78 0.19 -2.52
CA PRO A 17 -8.79 0.36 -3.58
C PRO A 17 -7.41 -0.23 -3.24
N ALA A 18 -6.99 -0.12 -1.98
CA ALA A 18 -5.73 -0.62 -1.45
C ALA A 18 -5.80 -0.70 0.07
N VAL A 19 -4.88 -1.44 0.67
CA VAL A 19 -4.65 -1.49 2.13
C VAL A 19 -3.18 -1.18 2.41
N THR A 20 -2.85 -0.88 3.67
CA THR A 20 -1.46 -0.65 4.08
C THR A 20 -0.70 -1.96 4.26
N GLY A 21 0.60 -1.94 4.03
CA GLY A 21 1.49 -3.10 4.23
C GLY A 21 1.65 -3.55 5.68
N ALA A 22 1.13 -2.78 6.65
CA ALA A 22 1.27 -3.06 8.08
C ALA A 22 0.61 -4.39 8.50
N CYS A 23 -0.51 -4.74 7.88
CA CYS A 23 -1.20 -6.00 8.12
C CYS A 23 -1.89 -6.46 6.83
N MET A 24 -1.31 -7.44 6.16
CA MET A 24 -1.85 -8.02 4.94
C MET A 24 -1.78 -9.55 4.99
N LEU A 25 -2.80 -10.19 4.45
CA LEU A 25 -2.84 -11.64 4.29
C LEU A 25 -3.26 -11.98 2.86
N MET A 26 -2.55 -12.91 2.25
CA MET A 26 -2.90 -13.48 0.95
C MET A 26 -2.31 -14.87 0.81
N THR A 27 -2.82 -15.65 -0.14
CA THR A 27 -2.23 -16.95 -0.48
C THR A 27 -0.88 -16.75 -1.16
N ARG A 28 0.07 -17.66 -0.92
CA ARG A 28 1.36 -17.67 -1.61
C ARG A 28 1.20 -17.68 -3.13
N ALA A 29 0.26 -18.49 -3.63
CA ALA A 29 -0.04 -18.58 -5.05
C ALA A 29 -0.50 -17.25 -5.65
N LEU A 30 -1.32 -16.46 -4.93
CA LEU A 30 -1.71 -15.12 -5.38
C LEU A 30 -0.50 -14.18 -5.42
N PHE A 31 0.31 -14.19 -4.36
CA PHE A 31 1.52 -13.35 -4.28
C PHE A 31 2.48 -13.63 -5.44
N ASP A 32 2.76 -14.92 -5.71
CA ASP A 32 3.60 -15.32 -6.83
C ASP A 32 2.97 -14.97 -8.19
N SER A 33 1.64 -15.15 -8.34
CA SER A 33 0.96 -14.91 -9.62
C SER A 33 1.00 -13.43 -10.03
N VAL A 34 1.09 -12.51 -9.07
CA VAL A 34 1.22 -11.06 -9.33
C VAL A 34 2.69 -10.60 -9.39
N GLY A 35 3.65 -11.52 -9.30
CA GLY A 35 5.08 -11.20 -9.33
C GLY A 35 5.64 -10.64 -8.02
N GLY A 36 4.90 -10.76 -6.92
CA GLY A 36 5.33 -10.36 -5.58
C GLY A 36 5.68 -8.87 -5.43
N TRP A 37 6.64 -8.59 -4.54
CA TRP A 37 7.17 -7.24 -4.30
C TRP A 37 7.99 -6.74 -5.50
N ASP A 38 7.81 -5.47 -5.86
CA ASP A 38 8.64 -4.82 -6.88
C ASP A 38 9.94 -4.31 -6.24
N ASN A 39 11.07 -4.96 -6.54
CA ASN A 39 12.40 -4.60 -6.03
C ASN A 39 12.93 -3.26 -6.57
N GLY A 40 12.18 -2.58 -7.44
CA GLY A 40 12.52 -1.24 -7.92
C GLY A 40 12.10 -0.11 -6.98
N TYR A 41 11.29 -0.36 -5.94
CA TYR A 41 11.07 0.60 -4.87
C TYR A 41 12.28 0.63 -3.93
N LEU A 42 12.75 1.83 -3.62
CA LEU A 42 13.71 2.04 -2.54
C LEU A 42 13.01 1.84 -1.19
N ILE A 43 13.80 1.73 -0.13
CA ILE A 43 13.30 1.41 1.21
C ILE A 43 12.14 2.35 1.63
N GLY A 44 10.98 1.74 1.93
CA GLY A 44 9.78 2.38 2.47
C GLY A 44 8.89 3.10 1.45
N ASP A 45 7.59 3.11 1.75
CA ASP A 45 6.52 3.79 1.02
C ASP A 45 6.27 3.22 -0.41
N PHE A 46 4.98 3.13 -0.77
CA PHE A 46 4.44 2.79 -2.10
C PHE A 46 4.46 1.31 -2.50
N GLU A 47 5.25 0.44 -1.87
CA GLU A 47 5.36 -0.99 -2.22
C GLU A 47 4.06 -1.78 -1.98
N ASP A 48 3.32 -1.42 -0.94
CA ASP A 48 2.06 -2.05 -0.54
C ASP A 48 0.92 -1.72 -1.53
N SER A 49 0.81 -0.46 -1.92
CA SER A 49 -0.15 -0.01 -2.93
C SER A 49 0.15 -0.57 -4.32
N ASP A 50 1.43 -0.72 -4.69
CA ASP A 50 1.86 -1.40 -5.92
C ASP A 50 1.38 -2.85 -5.94
N LEU A 51 1.55 -3.59 -4.83
CA LEU A 51 1.05 -4.96 -4.71
C LEU A 51 -0.48 -5.01 -4.84
N CYS A 52 -1.20 -4.09 -4.18
CA CYS A 52 -2.66 -3.97 -4.29
C CYS A 52 -3.10 -3.75 -5.75
N PHE A 53 -2.37 -2.92 -6.50
CA PHE A 53 -2.72 -2.59 -7.88
C PHE A 53 -2.48 -3.78 -8.82
N LYS A 54 -1.37 -4.52 -8.67
CA LYS A 54 -1.16 -5.77 -9.43
C LYS A 54 -2.25 -6.80 -9.18
N ILE A 55 -2.70 -6.95 -7.93
CA ILE A 55 -3.82 -7.85 -7.58
C ILE A 55 -5.08 -7.41 -8.32
N ARG A 56 -5.36 -6.11 -8.35
CA ARG A 56 -6.54 -5.54 -9.03
C ARG A 56 -6.49 -5.68 -10.55
N GLU A 57 -5.32 -5.56 -11.18
CA GLU A 57 -5.16 -5.82 -12.62
C GLU A 57 -5.50 -7.27 -13.01
N GLN A 58 -5.37 -8.21 -12.08
CA GLN A 58 -5.82 -9.60 -12.27
C GLN A 58 -7.32 -9.80 -11.98
N GLY A 59 -8.09 -8.73 -11.83
CA GLY A 59 -9.52 -8.79 -11.52
C GLY A 59 -9.84 -9.24 -10.09
N LYS A 60 -8.87 -9.20 -9.18
CA LYS A 60 -9.05 -9.57 -7.76
C LYS A 60 -9.22 -8.32 -6.89
N HIS A 61 -9.58 -8.52 -5.63
CA HIS A 61 -9.93 -7.42 -4.72
C HIS A 61 -9.00 -7.33 -3.51
N CYS A 62 -8.77 -6.09 -3.07
CA CYS A 62 -8.27 -5.81 -1.72
C CYS A 62 -9.48 -5.63 -0.79
N VAL A 63 -9.43 -6.25 0.37
CA VAL A 63 -10.53 -6.26 1.34
C VAL A 63 -10.00 -5.73 2.67
N TYR A 64 -10.67 -4.71 3.20
CA TYR A 64 -10.46 -4.24 4.55
C TYR A 64 -11.40 -4.99 5.50
N VAL A 65 -10.88 -5.45 6.65
CA VAL A 65 -11.63 -6.25 7.63
C VAL A 65 -11.55 -5.55 9.00
N PRO A 66 -12.57 -4.77 9.39
CA PRO A 66 -12.51 -3.93 10.59
C PRO A 66 -12.54 -4.74 11.90
N THR A 67 -12.93 -6.01 11.85
CA THR A 67 -12.95 -6.89 13.03
C THR A 67 -11.57 -7.46 13.41
N VAL A 68 -10.53 -7.19 12.62
CA VAL A 68 -9.15 -7.64 12.86
C VAL A 68 -8.26 -6.44 13.07
N GLU A 69 -7.81 -6.27 14.31
CA GLU A 69 -7.03 -5.10 14.73
C GLU A 69 -5.60 -5.48 15.14
N LEU A 70 -4.64 -4.64 14.74
CA LEU A 70 -3.24 -4.74 15.16
C LEU A 70 -2.64 -3.35 15.32
N THR A 71 -1.87 -3.14 16.38
CA THR A 71 -1.15 -1.88 16.59
C THR A 71 0.18 -1.91 15.83
N HIS A 72 0.30 -1.03 14.83
CA HIS A 72 1.56 -0.81 14.12
C HIS A 72 2.32 0.37 14.74
N LEU A 73 3.47 0.08 15.36
CA LEU A 73 4.39 1.12 15.82
C LEU A 73 5.12 1.68 14.60
N GLU A 74 4.62 2.79 14.06
CA GLU A 74 5.20 3.40 12.88
C GLU A 74 6.68 3.78 13.10
N ARG A 75 7.46 3.76 12.03
CA ARG A 75 8.85 4.28 11.95
C ARG A 75 9.90 3.52 12.78
N GLN A 76 9.61 2.33 13.28
CA GLN A 76 10.61 1.54 14.03
C GLN A 76 11.73 0.96 13.15
N SER A 77 11.40 0.58 11.90
CA SER A 77 12.34 -0.09 10.99
C SER A 77 13.11 0.85 10.06
N PHE A 78 12.81 2.15 10.12
CA PHE A 78 13.33 3.16 9.19
C PHE A 78 14.11 4.26 9.91
N ASN A 79 15.12 3.84 10.68
CA ASN A 79 16.08 4.73 11.30
C ASN A 79 17.16 5.10 10.27
N LEU A 80 16.93 6.17 9.51
CA LEU A 80 17.93 6.64 8.55
C LEU A 80 19.14 7.22 9.27
N THR A 81 20.25 6.49 9.23
CA THR A 81 21.59 7.05 9.42
C THR A 81 22.02 7.68 8.09
N GLY A 82 21.94 9.00 7.94
CA GLY A 82 22.28 9.66 6.68
C GLY A 82 22.03 11.17 6.67
N ALA A 83 22.24 11.78 5.50
CA ALA A 83 21.99 13.21 5.30
C ALA A 83 20.51 13.55 5.56
N PRO A 84 20.20 14.75 6.10
CA PRO A 84 18.83 15.12 6.51
C PRO A 84 17.76 14.99 5.42
N ASP A 85 18.15 15.04 4.15
CA ASP A 85 17.25 15.02 2.99
C ASP A 85 17.08 13.65 2.32
N PHE A 86 17.81 12.62 2.79
CA PHE A 86 17.82 11.30 2.15
C PHE A 86 16.42 10.69 2.10
N ARG A 87 15.66 10.79 3.20
CA ARG A 87 14.27 10.29 3.26
C ARG A 87 13.42 10.91 2.16
N THR A 88 13.46 12.24 2.07
CA THR A 88 12.66 13.00 1.11
C THR A 88 12.98 12.57 -0.32
N LYS A 89 14.26 12.38 -0.64
CA LYS A 89 14.69 11.89 -1.97
C LYS A 89 14.16 10.49 -2.26
N VAL A 90 14.22 9.57 -1.30
CA VAL A 90 13.68 8.21 -1.43
C VAL A 90 12.17 8.23 -1.68
N VAL A 91 11.42 9.02 -0.91
CA VAL A 91 9.97 9.18 -1.07
C VAL A 91 9.63 9.74 -2.46
N ILE A 92 10.33 10.79 -2.91
CA ILE A 92 10.10 11.39 -4.24
C ILE A 92 10.40 10.38 -5.34
N TYR A 93 11.48 9.60 -5.22
CA TYR A 93 11.82 8.55 -6.18
C TYR A 93 10.71 7.50 -6.26
N ASN A 94 10.28 6.95 -5.11
CA ASN A 94 9.22 5.94 -5.06
C ASN A 94 7.88 6.48 -5.58
N ALA A 95 7.52 7.71 -5.23
CA ALA A 95 6.31 8.37 -5.72
C ALA A 95 6.34 8.56 -7.24
N THR A 96 7.46 9.03 -7.79
CA THR A 96 7.63 9.24 -9.24
C THR A 96 7.54 7.92 -10.00
N ARG A 97 8.20 6.87 -9.48
CA ARG A 97 8.12 5.52 -10.04
C ARG A 97 6.69 5.00 -10.03
N HIS A 98 6.00 5.08 -8.89
CA HIS A 98 4.62 4.63 -8.72
C HIS A 98 3.69 5.36 -9.70
N GLN A 99 3.77 6.69 -9.73
CA GLN A 99 2.97 7.52 -10.64
C GLN A 99 3.21 7.13 -12.11
N ASN A 100 4.45 6.91 -12.53
CA ASN A 100 4.76 6.51 -13.90
C ASN A 100 4.18 5.13 -14.24
N LYS A 101 4.28 4.18 -13.30
CA LYS A 101 3.80 2.81 -13.48
C LYS A 101 2.26 2.74 -13.53
N TRP A 102 1.58 3.50 -12.68
CA TRP A 102 0.15 3.36 -12.40
C TRP A 102 -0.72 4.55 -12.84
N SER A 103 -0.15 5.49 -13.60
CA SER A 103 -0.83 6.71 -14.05
C SER A 103 -2.26 6.49 -14.57
N SER A 104 -2.47 5.49 -15.43
CA SER A 104 -3.79 5.20 -16.01
C SER A 104 -4.81 4.74 -14.97
N LEU A 105 -4.41 3.90 -14.02
CA LEU A 105 -5.29 3.38 -12.96
C LEU A 105 -5.64 4.49 -11.95
N LEU A 106 -4.66 5.34 -11.63
CA LEU A 106 -4.84 6.49 -10.75
C LEU A 106 -5.82 7.51 -11.36
N GLN A 107 -5.70 7.81 -12.67
CA GLN A 107 -6.63 8.69 -13.37
C GLN A 107 -8.08 8.17 -13.39
N GLN A 108 -8.27 6.85 -13.52
CA GLN A 108 -9.59 6.21 -13.46
C GLN A 108 -10.23 6.24 -12.07
N SER A 109 -9.43 6.32 -11.02
CA SER A 109 -9.92 6.34 -9.64
C SER A 109 -10.39 7.73 -9.22
N VAL A 110 -9.85 8.79 -9.83
CA VAL A 110 -10.26 10.19 -9.60
C VAL A 110 -11.60 10.51 -10.27
N SER A 111 -11.94 9.84 -11.37
CA SER A 111 -13.17 10.09 -12.15
C SER A 111 -14.42 9.35 -11.65
N LYS A 112 -14.27 8.48 -10.64
CA LYS A 112 -15.36 7.70 -10.04
C LYS A 112 -15.70 8.10 -8.59
N GLY A 113 -15.11 9.19 -8.09
CA GLY A 113 -15.39 9.77 -6.78
C GLY A 113 -16.40 10.89 -6.84
#